data_AF-A0AAD7HEZ7-F1
#
_entry.id   AF-A0AAD7HEZ7-F1
#
_cell.length_a   1.000
_cell.length_b   1.000
_cell.length_c   1.000
_cell.angle_alpha   90.00
_cell.angle_beta   90.00
_cell.angle_gamma   90.00
#
_symmetry.space_group_name_H-M   'P 1'
#
loop_
_entity.id
_entity.type
_entity.pdbx_description
1 polymer ?
#
loop_
_entity_poly.entity_id
_entity_poly.type
_entity_poly.pdbx_seq_one_letter_code
_entity_poly.pdbx_strand_id
1 'polypeptide(L)'
;MKPTASFLSVASVISLLPTAKALVGSSWTVTNVPSTGLTDITFPPTIVEADHISGYYFAQQFGFVNSADVGYTGLQPRPNQNGKPVLHGVHRPRGCGNTTTDSNCAAGADGGPGVSCSVEWNGVYGRTYDLEVKRNGSSVWADVTHARIHIGSYTLPAGVGGIQSSQAGFVEWYPWNGGEPPNHCARLPYQKTLFGHPYTTRLGSVGTESLAYEYGDCVGQVAFKTEKLLIGAPIPAFGTHIEWMYAA
;
A
#
# COMPACT_ATOMS: atom_id res chain seq x y z
N MET A 1 5.11 -43.13 -27.31
CA MET A 1 4.59 -42.55 -26.05
C MET A 1 5.45 -41.33 -25.72
N LYS A 2 4.88 -40.12 -25.77
CA LYS A 2 5.56 -38.87 -25.40
C LYS A 2 5.06 -38.45 -24.00
N PRO A 3 5.94 -38.04 -23.07
CA PRO A 3 5.51 -37.67 -21.74
C PRO A 3 4.84 -36.30 -21.77
N THR A 4 3.68 -36.22 -21.15
CA THR A 4 2.93 -34.98 -20.92
C THR A 4 3.59 -34.22 -19.79
N ALA A 5 4.00 -32.97 -20.04
CA ALA A 5 4.50 -32.08 -19.01
C ALA A 5 3.30 -31.57 -18.17
N SER A 6 3.21 -32.03 -16.92
CA SER A 6 2.31 -31.46 -15.93
C SER A 6 2.83 -30.10 -15.50
N PHE A 7 2.10 -29.04 -15.84
CA PHE A 7 2.31 -27.72 -15.27
C PHE A 7 1.85 -27.74 -13.81
N LEU A 8 2.81 -27.69 -12.89
CA LEU A 8 2.56 -27.39 -11.48
C LEU A 8 2.24 -25.89 -11.39
N SER A 9 0.95 -25.57 -11.24
CA SER A 9 0.51 -24.23 -10.85
C SER A 9 1.06 -23.93 -9.45
N VAL A 10 2.00 -23.00 -9.36
CA VAL A 10 2.46 -22.45 -8.08
C VAL A 10 1.30 -21.65 -7.51
N ALA A 11 0.59 -22.21 -6.53
CA ALA A 11 -0.37 -21.47 -5.73
C ALA A 11 0.40 -20.40 -4.95
N SER A 12 0.16 -19.12 -5.26
CA SER A 12 0.64 -18.01 -4.45
C SER A 12 0.09 -18.15 -3.04
N VAL A 13 0.94 -18.53 -2.09
CA VAL A 13 0.61 -18.51 -0.68
C VAL A 13 0.51 -17.04 -0.29
N ILE A 14 -0.71 -16.55 -0.09
CA ILE A 14 -0.95 -15.27 0.55
C ILE A 14 -0.44 -15.42 1.98
N SER A 15 0.74 -14.88 2.26
CA SER A 15 1.29 -14.79 3.61
C SER A 15 0.35 -13.93 4.45
N LEU A 16 -0.58 -14.58 5.17
CA LEU A 16 -1.41 -13.99 6.21
C LEU A 16 -0.49 -13.66 7.40
N LEU A 17 0.22 -12.53 7.27
CA LEU A 17 1.00 -11.93 8.35
C LEU A 17 0.04 -11.47 9.46
N PRO A 18 0.50 -11.41 10.73
CA PRO A 18 -0.34 -11.24 11.91
C PRO A 18 -1.31 -10.09 11.73
N THR A 19 -2.54 -10.33 12.18
CA THR A 19 -3.74 -9.51 12.09
C THR A 19 -3.48 -8.03 12.40
N ALA A 20 -2.94 -7.29 11.44
CA ALA A 20 -3.34 -5.91 11.26
C ALA A 20 -4.86 -5.96 11.16
N LYS A 21 -5.55 -5.28 12.06
CA LYS A 21 -7.03 -5.19 12.09
C LYS A 21 -7.48 -4.28 10.95
N ALA A 22 -7.09 -4.66 9.76
CA ALA A 22 -7.38 -3.99 8.53
C ALA A 22 -8.77 -4.39 8.08
N LEU A 23 -9.50 -3.37 7.64
CA LEU A 23 -10.94 -3.38 7.50
C LEU A 23 -11.32 -3.75 6.07
N VAL A 24 -10.48 -3.32 5.14
CA VAL A 24 -10.64 -3.53 3.71
C VAL A 24 -9.32 -3.90 3.09
N GLY A 25 -9.39 -4.87 2.19
CA GLY A 25 -8.29 -5.34 1.38
C GLY A 25 -8.53 -4.99 -0.08
N SER A 26 -7.44 -4.92 -0.81
CA SER A 26 -7.46 -4.99 -2.27
C SER A 26 -6.30 -5.87 -2.71
N SER A 27 -6.22 -6.13 -4.01
CA SER A 27 -5.09 -6.83 -4.60
C SER A 27 -4.70 -6.14 -5.88
N TRP A 28 -3.42 -6.23 -6.22
CA TRP A 28 -2.91 -5.69 -7.46
C TRP A 28 -2.02 -6.68 -8.17
N THR A 29 -1.92 -6.52 -9.48
CA THR A 29 -1.07 -7.31 -10.36
C THR A 29 -0.40 -6.42 -11.40
N VAL A 30 0.74 -6.85 -11.92
CA VAL A 30 1.45 -6.25 -13.05
C VAL A 30 1.86 -7.36 -14.01
N THR A 31 1.55 -7.18 -15.30
CA THR A 31 1.93 -8.14 -16.35
C THR A 31 3.36 -7.89 -16.87
N ASN A 32 3.89 -8.84 -17.64
CA ASN A 32 5.20 -8.74 -18.29
C ASN A 32 6.35 -8.47 -17.28
N VAL A 33 6.32 -9.11 -16.10
CA VAL A 33 7.35 -8.93 -15.07
C VAL A 33 8.48 -9.95 -15.27
N PRO A 34 9.77 -9.56 -15.24
CA PRO A 34 10.89 -10.49 -15.30
C PRO A 34 10.88 -11.47 -14.13
N SER A 35 11.49 -12.63 -14.29
CA SER A 35 11.74 -13.56 -13.17
C SER A 35 12.59 -12.94 -12.06
N THR A 36 13.40 -11.93 -12.38
CA THR A 36 14.18 -11.15 -11.41
C THR A 36 13.37 -10.08 -10.69
N GLY A 37 12.10 -9.86 -11.04
CA GLY A 37 11.23 -8.83 -10.50
C GLY A 37 11.35 -7.47 -11.21
N LEU A 38 10.46 -6.55 -10.86
CA LEU A 38 10.45 -5.16 -11.31
C LEU A 38 11.53 -4.34 -10.60
N THR A 39 12.04 -3.33 -11.30
CA THR A 39 12.94 -2.30 -10.75
C THR A 39 12.18 -1.15 -10.11
N ASP A 40 10.90 -0.98 -10.41
CA ASP A 40 10.08 0.08 -9.87
C ASP A 40 8.60 -0.29 -9.98
N ILE A 41 7.79 0.29 -9.10
CA ILE A 41 6.34 0.27 -9.19
C ILE A 41 5.81 1.55 -8.53
N THR A 42 4.79 2.16 -9.12
CA THR A 42 4.15 3.37 -8.61
C THR A 42 2.71 3.05 -8.27
N PHE A 43 2.29 3.41 -7.06
CA PHE A 43 0.91 3.30 -6.61
C PHE A 43 0.29 4.70 -6.58
N PRO A 44 -0.84 4.96 -7.25
CA PRO A 44 -1.47 6.27 -7.26
C PRO A 44 -2.72 6.36 -6.36
N PRO A 45 -2.60 6.40 -5.01
CA PRO A 45 -3.75 6.65 -4.16
C PRO A 45 -4.23 8.10 -4.22
N THR A 46 -5.52 8.29 -3.98
CA THR A 46 -6.17 9.59 -3.79
C THR A 46 -7.02 9.53 -2.53
N ILE A 47 -6.65 10.26 -1.47
CA ILE A 47 -7.55 10.46 -0.33
C ILE A 47 -8.51 11.57 -0.75
N VAL A 48 -9.73 11.22 -1.15
CA VAL A 48 -10.74 12.17 -1.64
C VAL A 48 -11.26 12.99 -0.49
N GLU A 49 -11.65 12.32 0.58
CA GLU A 49 -12.21 12.91 1.78
C GLU A 49 -11.89 11.98 2.95
N ALA A 50 -11.45 12.52 4.08
CA ALA A 50 -11.35 11.79 5.33
C ALA A 50 -11.29 12.81 6.46
N ASP A 51 -11.66 12.40 7.67
CA ASP A 51 -11.41 13.23 8.85
C ASP A 51 -9.90 13.54 8.98
N HIS A 52 -9.57 14.79 9.31
CA HIS A 52 -8.18 15.21 9.53
C HIS A 52 -7.76 14.79 10.93
N ILE A 53 -7.61 13.48 11.13
CA ILE A 53 -7.28 12.84 12.40
C ILE A 53 -6.26 11.74 12.16
N SER A 54 -5.60 11.34 13.24
CA SER A 54 -4.71 10.19 13.23
C SER A 54 -5.55 8.89 13.32
N GLY A 55 -5.27 7.91 12.48
CA GLY A 55 -5.73 6.54 12.71
C GLY A 55 -5.89 5.70 11.45
N TYR A 56 -6.23 6.30 10.31
CA TYR A 56 -6.29 5.57 9.05
C TYR A 56 -4.92 5.38 8.42
N TYR A 57 -4.71 4.22 7.82
CA TYR A 57 -3.61 3.95 6.91
C TYR A 57 -4.11 3.33 5.61
N PHE A 58 -3.89 4.05 4.50
CA PHE A 58 -4.21 3.61 3.14
C PHE A 58 -2.92 3.15 2.46
N ALA A 59 -2.74 1.84 2.32
CA ALA A 59 -1.44 1.28 1.98
C ALA A 59 -1.51 0.23 0.88
N GLN A 60 -0.42 0.14 0.12
CA GLN A 60 -0.14 -0.93 -0.82
C GLN A 60 1.06 -1.71 -0.32
N GLN A 61 0.90 -3.03 -0.18
CA GLN A 61 2.00 -3.94 0.10
C GLN A 61 2.68 -4.33 -1.21
N PHE A 62 3.95 -4.72 -1.15
CA PHE A 62 4.72 -5.28 -2.26
C PHE A 62 5.72 -6.30 -1.75
N GLY A 63 5.87 -7.41 -2.49
CA GLY A 63 6.84 -8.47 -2.17
C GLY A 63 8.12 -8.32 -2.97
N PHE A 64 9.14 -9.07 -2.59
CA PHE A 64 10.41 -9.16 -3.32
C PHE A 64 10.70 -10.58 -3.80
N VAL A 65 11.30 -10.71 -4.97
CA VAL A 65 11.79 -11.99 -5.48
C VAL A 65 12.87 -12.53 -4.52
N ASN A 66 12.89 -13.83 -4.27
CA ASN A 66 13.82 -14.49 -3.33
C ASN A 66 13.77 -13.95 -1.89
N SER A 67 12.63 -13.40 -1.46
CA SER A 67 12.39 -13.07 -0.06
C SER A 67 10.96 -13.41 0.34
N ALA A 68 10.78 -13.80 1.60
CA ALA A 68 9.46 -13.91 2.22
C ALA A 68 8.99 -12.55 2.81
N ASP A 69 9.88 -11.57 2.83
CA ASP A 69 9.63 -10.25 3.36
C ASP A 69 8.73 -9.42 2.43
N VAL A 70 7.95 -8.55 3.03
CA VAL A 70 7.05 -7.62 2.34
C VAL A 70 7.36 -6.19 2.74
N GLY A 71 7.33 -5.29 1.78
CA GLY A 71 7.27 -3.86 2.03
C GLY A 71 5.84 -3.35 1.94
N TYR A 72 5.58 -2.18 2.50
CA TYR A 72 4.38 -1.43 2.21
C TYR A 72 4.66 0.07 2.18
N THR A 73 3.87 0.77 1.37
CA THR A 73 3.88 2.23 1.28
C THR A 73 2.48 2.77 1.22
N GLY A 74 2.26 3.97 1.73
CA GLY A 74 0.92 4.53 1.77
C GLY A 74 0.86 5.91 2.43
N LEU A 75 -0.37 6.38 2.61
CA LEU A 75 -0.70 7.68 3.18
C LEU A 75 -1.55 7.54 4.44
N GLN A 76 -1.32 8.40 5.41
CA GLN A 76 -2.10 8.55 6.63
C GLN A 76 -2.57 10.00 6.77
N PRO A 77 -3.88 10.25 6.87
CA PRO A 77 -4.41 11.51 7.40
C PRO A 77 -3.79 11.86 8.77
N ARG A 78 -3.61 13.16 9.01
CA ARG A 78 -3.18 13.69 10.30
C ARG A 78 -4.04 14.91 10.70
N PRO A 79 -4.07 15.25 11.99
CA PRO A 79 -4.59 16.53 12.44
C PRO A 79 -3.98 17.70 11.66
N ASN A 80 -4.81 18.71 11.40
CA ASN A 80 -4.34 19.95 10.80
C ASN A 80 -3.20 20.54 11.62
N GLN A 81 -2.17 21.01 10.93
CA GLN A 81 -1.09 21.78 11.55
C GLN A 81 -1.13 23.21 11.00
N ASN A 82 -1.20 24.20 11.88
CA ASN A 82 -1.31 25.62 11.51
C ASN A 82 -2.46 25.89 10.50
N GLY A 83 -3.60 25.23 10.69
CA GLY A 83 -4.78 25.36 9.85
C GLY A 83 -4.67 24.68 8.47
N LYS A 84 -3.61 23.91 8.21
CA LYS A 84 -3.39 23.21 6.93
C LYS A 84 -3.55 21.69 7.09
N PRO A 85 -4.12 21.01 6.08
CA PRO A 85 -4.17 19.54 6.06
C PRO A 85 -2.76 18.96 6.06
N VAL A 86 -2.55 17.90 6.85
CA VAL A 86 -1.28 17.18 6.92
C VAL A 86 -1.48 15.76 6.44
N LEU A 87 -0.57 15.30 5.60
CA LEU A 87 -0.45 13.90 5.23
C LEU A 87 0.87 13.36 5.75
N HIS A 88 0.81 12.13 6.23
CA HIS A 88 1.96 11.37 6.70
C HIS A 88 2.19 10.19 5.75
N GLY A 89 3.29 10.27 5.01
CA GLY A 89 3.72 9.22 4.09
C GLY A 89 4.52 8.18 4.85
N VAL A 90 4.26 6.91 4.56
CA VAL A 90 4.90 5.78 5.23
C VAL A 90 5.54 4.87 4.20
N HIS A 91 6.72 4.36 4.52
CA HIS A 91 7.40 3.34 3.76
C HIS A 91 8.14 2.38 4.69
N ARG A 92 7.79 1.09 4.71
CA ARG A 92 8.37 0.12 5.66
C ARG A 92 8.58 -1.24 5.00
N PRO A 93 9.78 -1.84 5.07
CA PRO A 93 9.99 -3.25 4.88
C PRO A 93 9.80 -3.99 6.21
N ARG A 94 9.07 -5.11 6.17
CA ARG A 94 9.06 -6.10 7.25
C ARG A 94 10.16 -7.12 6.97
N GLY A 95 10.92 -7.51 7.99
CA GLY A 95 11.94 -8.54 7.86
C GLY A 95 13.29 -8.18 8.43
N CYS A 96 14.07 -9.21 8.78
CA CYS A 96 15.41 -9.08 9.36
C CYS A 96 16.45 -8.69 8.29
N GLY A 97 17.39 -7.82 8.68
CA GLY A 97 18.57 -7.49 7.85
C GLY A 97 18.42 -6.25 6.98
N ASN A 98 17.26 -5.58 7.01
CA ASN A 98 17.12 -4.27 6.42
C ASN A 98 17.92 -3.24 7.24
N THR A 99 18.67 -2.39 6.55
CA THR A 99 19.44 -1.29 7.16
C THR A 99 19.09 0.03 6.50
N THR A 100 19.33 1.14 7.17
CA THR A 100 19.09 2.48 6.62
C THR A 100 20.11 3.46 7.17
N THR A 101 20.46 4.45 6.35
CA THR A 101 21.21 5.65 6.73
C THR A 101 20.39 6.91 6.50
N ASP A 102 19.10 6.74 6.22
CA ASP A 102 18.19 7.80 5.83
C ASP A 102 17.62 8.48 7.07
N SER A 103 17.62 9.81 7.08
CA SER A 103 17.15 10.60 8.23
C SER A 103 15.66 10.45 8.49
N ASN A 104 14.88 10.04 7.48
CA ASN A 104 13.45 9.82 7.62
C ASN A 104 13.12 8.43 8.15
N CYS A 105 14.14 7.59 8.36
CA CYS A 105 13.98 6.19 8.72
C CYS A 105 14.58 5.86 10.09
N ALA A 106 13.93 4.95 10.80
CA ALA A 106 14.39 4.40 12.06
C ALA A 106 14.36 2.87 12.03
N ALA A 107 15.17 2.24 12.89
CA ALA A 107 15.13 0.79 13.07
C ALA A 107 13.80 0.35 13.71
N GLY A 108 13.30 -0.80 13.26
CA GLY A 108 12.05 -1.40 13.69
C GLY A 108 10.90 -1.17 12.70
N ALA A 109 10.00 -2.15 12.58
CA ALA A 109 8.74 -2.05 11.84
C ALA A 109 7.65 -2.78 12.64
N ASP A 110 6.54 -2.11 12.93
CA ASP A 110 5.40 -2.65 13.67
C ASP A 110 5.78 -3.30 15.03
N GLY A 111 6.75 -2.71 15.73
CA GLY A 111 7.26 -3.23 17.00
C GLY A 111 8.22 -4.42 16.88
N GLY A 112 8.50 -4.89 15.66
CA GLY A 112 9.43 -5.98 15.35
C GLY A 112 10.64 -5.53 14.51
N PRO A 113 11.46 -6.48 14.03
CA PRO A 113 12.59 -6.21 13.15
C PRO A 113 12.17 -5.59 11.82
N GLY A 114 12.91 -4.59 11.34
CA GLY A 114 12.67 -3.93 10.07
C GLY A 114 13.19 -2.50 10.05
N VAL A 115 12.69 -1.72 9.10
CA VAL A 115 12.93 -0.26 9.03
C VAL A 115 11.57 0.43 8.94
N SER A 116 11.43 1.58 9.57
CA SER A 116 10.25 2.43 9.41
C SER A 116 10.67 3.79 8.90
N CYS A 117 10.21 4.14 7.71
CA CYS A 117 10.42 5.46 7.14
C CYS A 117 9.12 6.25 7.11
N SER A 118 9.20 7.54 7.41
CA SER A 118 8.05 8.42 7.29
C SER A 118 8.42 9.88 7.17
N VAL A 119 7.53 10.64 6.54
CA VAL A 119 7.62 12.10 6.46
C VAL A 119 6.23 12.70 6.50
N GLU A 120 6.11 13.88 7.09
CA GLU A 120 4.88 14.67 7.09
C GLU A 120 5.04 15.91 6.23
N TRP A 121 3.98 16.29 5.53
CA TRP A 121 3.92 17.52 4.75
C TRP A 121 2.50 18.09 4.74
N ASN A 122 2.39 19.34 4.31
CA ASN A 122 1.09 19.96 4.05
C ASN A 122 0.47 19.35 2.80
N GLY A 123 -0.46 18.41 3.00
CA GLY A 123 -1.13 17.69 1.94
C GLY A 123 -2.35 18.44 1.38
N VAL A 124 -2.82 17.93 0.25
CA VAL A 124 -4.04 18.36 -0.45
C VAL A 124 -4.92 17.12 -0.65
N TYR A 125 -6.10 17.12 -0.05
CA TYR A 125 -7.11 16.08 -0.24
C TYR A 125 -7.75 16.23 -1.63
N GLY A 126 -8.21 15.13 -2.22
CA GLY A 126 -8.66 15.06 -3.60
C GLY A 126 -7.55 15.04 -4.65
N ARG A 127 -6.28 15.21 -4.24
CA ARG A 127 -5.11 15.06 -5.12
C ARG A 127 -4.66 13.60 -5.18
N THR A 128 -4.36 13.11 -6.37
CA THR A 128 -3.65 11.83 -6.55
C THR A 128 -2.17 12.01 -6.27
N TYR A 129 -1.62 11.12 -5.45
CA TYR A 129 -0.20 11.07 -5.08
C TYR A 129 0.43 9.85 -5.72
N ASP A 130 1.48 10.02 -6.53
CA ASP A 130 2.21 8.89 -7.10
C ASP A 130 3.27 8.37 -6.13
N LEU A 131 2.92 7.35 -5.33
CA LEU A 131 3.84 6.68 -4.41
C LEU A 131 4.76 5.74 -5.16
N GLU A 132 5.93 6.25 -5.53
CA GLU A 132 6.88 5.52 -6.38
C GLU A 132 7.89 4.70 -5.59
N VAL A 133 7.73 3.37 -5.61
CA VAL A 133 8.67 2.40 -5.05
C VAL A 133 9.74 2.06 -6.09
N LYS A 134 10.91 2.71 -6.00
CA LYS A 134 12.06 2.41 -6.87
C LYS A 134 13.06 1.50 -6.20
N ARG A 135 13.59 0.52 -6.92
CA ARG A 135 14.77 -0.24 -6.53
C ARG A 135 16.00 0.29 -7.27
N ASN A 136 16.93 0.88 -6.54
CA ASN A 136 18.27 1.18 -7.04
C ASN A 136 19.31 0.41 -6.21
N GLY A 137 19.83 -0.69 -6.75
CA GLY A 137 20.65 -1.62 -5.98
C GLY A 137 19.84 -2.23 -4.83
N SER A 138 20.15 -1.85 -3.59
CA SER A 138 19.44 -2.27 -2.39
C SER A 138 18.40 -1.27 -1.88
N SER A 139 18.37 -0.03 -2.41
CA SER A 139 17.58 1.08 -1.88
C SER A 139 16.17 1.15 -2.46
N VAL A 140 15.17 1.32 -1.59
CA VAL A 140 13.79 1.64 -1.95
C VAL A 140 13.44 3.10 -1.67
N TRP A 141 12.65 3.76 -2.52
CA TRP A 141 12.23 5.18 -2.36
C TRP A 141 10.71 5.27 -2.39
N ALA A 142 10.11 6.38 -1.94
CA ALA A 142 8.72 6.72 -2.23
C ALA A 142 8.58 8.25 -2.33
N ASP A 143 7.98 8.70 -3.42
CA ASP A 143 7.81 10.12 -3.78
C ASP A 143 6.33 10.53 -3.81
N VAL A 144 6.10 11.84 -3.90
CA VAL A 144 4.79 12.47 -4.19
C VAL A 144 5.00 13.44 -5.35
N THR A 145 4.29 13.28 -6.46
CA THR A 145 4.51 14.08 -7.68
C THR A 145 4.13 15.57 -7.50
N HIS A 146 4.79 16.41 -8.30
CA HIS A 146 4.88 17.89 -8.32
C HIS A 146 5.97 18.51 -7.42
N ALA A 147 6.41 17.84 -6.35
CA ALA A 147 7.53 18.32 -5.52
C ALA A 147 8.56 17.25 -5.09
N ARG A 148 8.34 15.95 -5.41
CA ARG A 148 9.18 14.81 -4.96
C ARG A 148 9.50 14.88 -3.47
N ILE A 149 8.52 14.48 -2.68
CA ILE A 149 8.66 14.38 -1.22
C ILE A 149 9.25 13.01 -0.90
N HIS A 150 10.53 13.00 -0.53
CA HIS A 150 11.23 11.79 -0.16
C HIS A 150 10.71 11.22 1.17
N ILE A 151 10.06 10.05 1.14
CA ILE A 151 9.55 9.39 2.35
C ILE A 151 10.67 8.67 3.11
N GLY A 152 11.63 8.09 2.42
CA GLY A 152 12.77 7.41 3.03
C GLY A 152 13.32 6.27 2.18
N SER A 153 14.43 5.69 2.65
CA SER A 153 15.12 4.60 1.97
C SER A 153 15.75 3.58 2.93
N TYR A 154 15.85 2.35 2.45
CA TYR A 154 16.50 1.25 3.18
C TYR A 154 17.18 0.29 2.22
N THR A 155 18.19 -0.42 2.72
CA THR A 155 18.95 -1.46 2.04
C THR A 155 18.38 -2.83 2.37
N LEU A 156 17.96 -3.55 1.35
CA LEU A 156 17.59 -4.97 1.43
C LEU A 156 18.81 -5.88 1.62
N PRO A 157 18.65 -7.05 2.27
CA PRO A 157 19.68 -8.07 2.36
C PRO A 157 20.20 -8.55 0.98
N ALA A 158 21.42 -9.06 0.96
CA ALA A 158 22.01 -9.65 -0.24
C ALA A 158 21.18 -10.85 -0.74
N GLY A 159 21.05 -11.00 -2.07
CA GLY A 159 20.32 -12.10 -2.72
C GLY A 159 18.83 -11.85 -2.93
N VAL A 160 18.25 -10.84 -2.28
CA VAL A 160 16.88 -10.38 -2.54
C VAL A 160 16.81 -9.82 -3.97
N GLY A 161 15.87 -10.28 -4.79
CA GLY A 161 15.59 -9.79 -6.13
C GLY A 161 14.55 -8.67 -6.16
N GLY A 162 14.16 -8.21 -7.34
CA GLY A 162 13.24 -7.07 -7.57
C GLY A 162 11.83 -7.27 -7.04
N ILE A 163 10.96 -6.29 -7.32
CA ILE A 163 9.58 -6.27 -6.80
C ILE A 163 8.74 -7.32 -7.53
N GLN A 164 7.95 -8.08 -6.79
CA GLN A 164 7.09 -9.13 -7.34
C GLN A 164 5.94 -8.55 -8.20
N SER A 165 5.34 -9.41 -9.03
CA SER A 165 4.28 -9.01 -9.96
C SER A 165 2.91 -8.81 -9.34
N SER A 166 2.71 -9.13 -8.06
CA SER A 166 1.41 -8.99 -7.41
C SER A 166 1.55 -8.93 -5.91
N GLN A 167 0.66 -8.19 -5.25
CA GLN A 167 0.50 -8.23 -3.80
C GLN A 167 -0.85 -7.60 -3.40
N ALA A 168 -1.13 -7.50 -2.10
CA ALA A 168 -2.32 -6.91 -1.54
C ALA A 168 -2.16 -5.40 -1.26
N GLY A 169 -3.29 -4.70 -1.19
CA GLY A 169 -3.46 -3.41 -0.54
C GLY A 169 -4.31 -3.58 0.71
N PHE A 170 -4.26 -2.59 1.61
CA PHE A 170 -5.08 -2.58 2.81
C PHE A 170 -5.47 -1.17 3.25
N VAL A 171 -6.61 -1.09 3.92
CA VAL A 171 -7.04 0.05 4.71
C VAL A 171 -7.18 -0.39 6.16
N GLU A 172 -6.41 0.24 7.03
CA GLU A 172 -6.39 -0.08 8.46
C GLU A 172 -6.81 1.12 9.31
N TRP A 173 -7.54 0.85 10.39
CA TRP A 173 -7.67 1.78 11.50
C TRP A 173 -6.75 1.32 12.64
N TYR A 174 -5.48 1.75 12.57
CA TYR A 174 -4.43 1.23 13.45
C TYR A 174 -4.60 1.51 14.96
N PRO A 175 -5.44 2.46 15.44
CA PRO A 175 -5.71 2.56 16.88
C PRO A 175 -6.28 1.27 17.49
N TRP A 176 -6.90 0.39 16.70
CA TRP A 176 -7.39 -0.90 17.17
C TRP A 176 -6.27 -1.92 17.44
N ASN A 177 -5.04 -1.67 17.00
CA ASN A 177 -3.90 -2.53 17.33
C ASN A 177 -3.54 -2.50 18.83
N GLY A 178 -4.03 -1.48 19.57
CA GLY A 178 -3.94 -1.41 21.03
C GLY A 178 -5.15 -2.00 21.77
N GLY A 179 -6.12 -2.55 21.05
CA GLY A 179 -7.38 -3.06 21.57
C GLY A 179 -8.61 -2.35 20.98
N GLU A 180 -9.64 -3.12 20.70
CA GLU A 180 -10.90 -2.64 20.13
C GLU A 180 -11.87 -2.19 21.22
N PRO A 181 -12.46 -0.99 21.13
CA PRO A 181 -13.55 -0.63 22.02
C PRO A 181 -14.80 -1.48 21.72
N PRO A 182 -15.74 -1.59 22.68
CA PRO A 182 -17.07 -2.12 22.40
C PRO A 182 -17.73 -1.40 21.22
N ASN A 183 -18.41 -2.15 20.35
CA ASN A 183 -19.09 -1.65 19.14
C ASN A 183 -18.16 -0.87 18.19
N HIS A 184 -16.89 -1.26 18.09
CA HIS A 184 -15.88 -0.55 17.31
C HIS A 184 -16.25 -0.38 15.83
N CYS A 185 -16.87 -1.37 15.19
CA CYS A 185 -17.27 -1.29 13.78
C CYS A 185 -18.23 -0.14 13.49
N ALA A 186 -19.12 0.21 14.44
CA ALA A 186 -20.07 1.32 14.29
C ALA A 186 -19.44 2.71 14.55
N ARG A 187 -18.15 2.78 14.86
CA ARG A 187 -17.45 4.00 15.32
C ARG A 187 -16.29 4.40 14.43
N LEU A 188 -16.17 3.80 13.25
CA LEU A 188 -15.15 4.16 12.29
C LEU A 188 -15.40 5.57 11.74
N PRO A 189 -14.37 6.44 11.71
CA PRO A 189 -14.49 7.76 11.10
C PRO A 189 -14.75 7.67 9.59
N TYR A 190 -15.38 8.69 9.02
CA TYR A 190 -15.66 8.69 7.59
C TYR A 190 -14.38 8.79 6.76
N GLN A 191 -14.34 8.07 5.64
CA GLN A 191 -13.29 8.24 4.65
C GLN A 191 -13.71 7.78 3.25
N LYS A 192 -13.07 8.36 2.25
CA LYS A 192 -13.25 8.09 0.83
C LYS A 192 -11.89 8.16 0.15
N THR A 193 -11.49 7.04 -0.44
CA THR A 193 -10.15 6.87 -1.02
C THR A 193 -10.22 6.12 -2.35
N LEU A 194 -9.41 6.54 -3.31
CA LEU A 194 -9.23 5.83 -4.59
C LEU A 194 -7.88 5.15 -4.59
N PHE A 195 -7.85 3.90 -5.04
CA PHE A 195 -6.62 3.22 -5.43
C PHE A 195 -6.64 3.06 -6.95
N GLY A 196 -5.81 3.84 -7.64
CA GLY A 196 -5.63 3.65 -9.08
C GLY A 196 -4.77 2.41 -9.37
N HIS A 197 -4.76 1.95 -10.61
CA HIS A 197 -3.86 0.89 -11.03
C HIS A 197 -2.39 1.25 -10.78
N PRO A 198 -1.59 0.30 -10.26
CA PRO A 198 -0.16 0.52 -10.22
C PRO A 198 0.41 0.60 -11.64
N TYR A 199 1.53 1.27 -11.79
CA TYR A 199 2.27 1.30 -13.05
C TYR A 199 3.76 1.24 -12.81
N THR A 200 4.52 0.90 -13.85
CA THR A 200 5.99 0.79 -13.82
C THR A 200 6.55 1.39 -15.10
N THR A 201 7.81 1.82 -15.06
CA THR A 201 8.56 2.28 -16.23
C THR A 201 8.85 1.16 -17.23
N ARG A 202 8.66 -0.11 -16.84
CA ARG A 202 8.86 -1.26 -17.73
C ARG A 202 7.86 -1.25 -18.89
N LEU A 203 8.39 -1.15 -20.11
CA LEU A 203 7.61 -1.16 -21.34
C LEU A 203 6.79 -2.44 -21.50
N GLY A 204 5.53 -2.28 -21.89
CA GLY A 204 4.59 -3.39 -22.13
C GLY A 204 4.03 -4.03 -20.86
N SER A 205 4.37 -3.53 -19.66
CA SER A 205 3.72 -3.94 -18.42
C SER A 205 2.40 -3.18 -18.23
N VAL A 206 1.38 -3.90 -17.78
CA VAL A 206 0.06 -3.34 -17.44
C VAL A 206 -0.24 -3.71 -16.00
N GLY A 207 -0.46 -2.70 -15.16
CA GLY A 207 -0.92 -2.90 -13.79
C GLY A 207 -2.44 -2.92 -13.68
N THR A 208 -2.94 -3.64 -12.70
CA THR A 208 -4.37 -3.75 -12.41
C THR A 208 -4.57 -3.82 -10.90
N GLU A 209 -5.54 -3.07 -10.41
CA GLU A 209 -6.04 -3.03 -9.03
C GLU A 209 -7.40 -3.73 -9.03
N SER A 210 -7.62 -4.66 -8.10
CA SER A 210 -8.90 -5.31 -7.89
C SER A 210 -9.87 -4.38 -7.18
N LEU A 211 -11.15 -4.67 -7.30
CA LEU A 211 -12.12 -4.11 -6.36
C LEU A 211 -11.71 -4.43 -4.93
N ALA A 212 -11.97 -3.49 -4.05
CA ALA A 212 -11.69 -3.64 -2.65
C ALA A 212 -12.78 -4.50 -2.01
N TYR A 213 -12.47 -5.13 -0.89
CA TYR A 213 -13.40 -6.00 -0.18
C TYR A 213 -13.19 -5.87 1.32
N GLU A 214 -14.27 -5.98 2.09
CA GLU A 214 -14.17 -6.06 3.55
C GLU A 214 -13.54 -7.38 3.97
N TYR A 215 -12.74 -7.35 5.03
CA TYR A 215 -12.30 -8.56 5.72
C TYR A 215 -12.12 -8.27 7.21
N GLY A 216 -11.99 -9.33 8.02
CA GLY A 216 -11.91 -9.21 9.47
C GLY A 216 -13.28 -9.33 10.15
N ASP A 217 -13.40 -8.73 11.32
CA ASP A 217 -14.58 -8.78 12.20
C ASP A 217 -15.66 -7.76 11.84
N CYS A 218 -15.32 -6.66 11.16
CA CYS A 218 -16.29 -5.64 10.75
C CYS A 218 -17.03 -5.91 9.43
N VAL A 219 -16.86 -7.08 8.80
CA VAL A 219 -17.50 -7.42 7.52
C VAL A 219 -19.02 -7.27 7.63
N GLY A 220 -19.59 -6.41 6.78
CA GLY A 220 -21.03 -6.16 6.71
C GLY A 220 -21.60 -5.34 7.88
N GLN A 221 -20.75 -4.83 8.77
CA GLN A 221 -21.14 -3.97 9.90
C GLN A 221 -20.86 -2.49 9.66
N VAL A 222 -20.14 -2.20 8.59
CA VAL A 222 -19.71 -0.87 8.15
C VAL A 222 -20.37 -0.61 6.80
N ALA A 223 -20.81 0.62 6.50
CA ALA A 223 -21.39 0.89 5.18
C ALA A 223 -20.29 1.12 4.13
N PHE A 224 -19.46 0.09 3.98
CA PHE A 224 -18.47 -0.03 2.94
C PHE A 224 -19.15 -0.07 1.57
N LYS A 225 -18.61 0.73 0.65
CA LYS A 225 -18.95 0.71 -0.76
C LYS A 225 -17.67 0.67 -1.56
N THR A 226 -17.70 -0.12 -2.63
CA THR A 226 -16.64 -0.14 -3.63
C THR A 226 -17.26 -0.10 -5.01
N GLU A 227 -16.59 0.60 -5.92
CA GLU A 227 -16.97 0.62 -7.32
C GLU A 227 -15.72 0.75 -8.19
N LYS A 228 -15.85 0.33 -9.45
CA LYS A 228 -14.80 0.61 -10.44
C LYS A 228 -15.07 1.99 -11.00
N LEU A 229 -14.05 2.86 -10.97
CA LEU A 229 -14.10 4.13 -11.66
C LEU A 229 -13.31 4.07 -12.96
N LEU A 230 -13.84 4.75 -13.96
CA LEU A 230 -13.10 5.16 -15.14
C LEU A 230 -12.43 6.49 -14.82
N ILE A 231 -11.12 6.48 -14.58
CA ILE A 231 -10.37 7.70 -14.32
C ILE A 231 -9.87 8.23 -15.67
N GLY A 232 -10.29 9.43 -16.06
CA GLY A 232 -9.94 10.03 -17.35
C GLY A 232 -8.52 10.62 -17.37
N ALA A 233 -7.59 9.95 -18.05
CA ALA A 233 -6.31 10.46 -18.58
C ALA A 233 -5.94 9.61 -19.83
N PRO A 234 -4.96 9.97 -20.69
CA PRO A 234 -4.92 9.59 -22.12
C PRO A 234 -4.68 8.10 -22.42
N ILE A 235 -4.62 7.25 -21.40
CA ILE A 235 -4.64 5.79 -21.49
C ILE A 235 -5.71 5.33 -20.49
N PRO A 236 -6.72 4.53 -20.87
CA PRO A 236 -7.77 4.08 -19.95
C PRO A 236 -7.14 3.27 -18.81
N ALA A 237 -6.98 3.90 -17.65
CA ALA A 237 -6.60 3.25 -16.41
C ALA A 237 -7.86 3.00 -15.60
N PHE A 238 -8.16 1.73 -15.32
CA PHE A 238 -9.20 1.41 -14.34
C PHE A 238 -8.63 1.70 -12.94
N GLY A 239 -9.50 1.95 -11.98
CA GLY A 239 -9.11 2.17 -10.59
C GLY A 239 -10.24 1.72 -9.70
N THR A 240 -9.92 1.36 -8.47
CA THR A 240 -10.90 1.01 -7.47
C THR A 240 -11.21 2.23 -6.63
N HIS A 241 -12.48 2.61 -6.64
CA HIS A 241 -13.02 3.57 -5.69
C HIS A 241 -13.47 2.82 -4.46
N ILE A 242 -13.06 3.36 -3.32
CA ILE A 242 -13.51 2.92 -2.01
C ILE A 242 -14.19 4.12 -1.35
N GLU A 243 -15.45 3.96 -1.03
CA GLU A 243 -16.20 4.93 -0.25
C GLU A 243 -16.73 4.24 1.00
N TRP A 244 -16.37 4.78 2.16
CA TRP A 244 -16.96 4.37 3.42
C TRP A 244 -18.05 5.35 3.69
N MET A 245 -19.29 4.95 3.48
CA MET A 245 -20.39 5.71 4.04
C MET A 245 -20.59 5.26 5.49
N TYR A 246 -21.12 6.15 6.31
CA TYR A 246 -21.55 5.81 7.66
C TYR A 246 -22.48 4.60 7.64
N ALA A 247 -22.28 3.64 8.56
CA ALA A 247 -23.41 2.83 9.00
C ALA A 247 -24.38 3.79 9.69
N ALA A 248 -25.59 3.91 9.14
CA ALA A 248 -26.69 4.61 9.79
C ALA A 248 -27.21 3.79 10.97
#